data_AF-A0A7T5UZC8-F1
#
_entry.id   AF-A0A7T5UZC8-F1
#
_cell.length_a   1.000
_cell.length_b   1.000
_cell.length_c   1.000
_cell.angle_alpha   90.00
_cell.angle_beta   90.00
_cell.angle_gamma   90.00
#
_symmetry.space_group_name_H-M   'P 1'
#
loop_
_entity.id
_entity.type
_entity.pdbx_description
1 polymer ?
#
loop_
_entity_poly.entity_id
_entity_poly.type
_entity_poly.pdbx_seq_one_letter_code
_entity_poly.pdbx_strand_id
1 'polypeptide(L)'
;MAEINNSDKDGFTLIELLVVIAIIGLLSTLSILALNQARARARDARRISDVKQISKALEIYYNESGNYPASIIPNQSITYDGYTFLSSVPVPPSPIDGSSCPTTQAVYTYTRFGSSASSPSYTINFCLGANIASVTGNMMMNMTPAGIFTGDVGSGSHMASPS
;
A
#
# COMPACT_ATOMS: atom_id res chain seq x y z
N MET A 1 -5.53 -42.14 64.59
CA MET A 1 -6.23 -40.85 64.70
C MET A 1 -5.84 -40.02 63.50
N ALA A 2 -6.79 -39.77 62.59
CA ALA A 2 -6.58 -38.90 61.43
C ALA A 2 -7.23 -37.55 61.73
N GLU A 3 -6.56 -36.45 61.37
CA GLU A 3 -7.14 -35.11 61.41
C GLU A 3 -6.73 -34.34 60.15
N ILE A 4 -7.65 -33.47 59.73
CA ILE A 4 -8.06 -33.24 58.34
C ILE A 4 -7.30 -32.07 57.70
N ASN A 5 -6.75 -32.27 56.50
CA ASN A 5 -6.26 -31.19 55.63
C ASN A 5 -7.44 -30.39 55.06
N ASN A 6 -7.83 -29.28 55.72
CA ASN A 6 -8.77 -28.32 55.13
C ASN A 6 -8.04 -27.54 54.02
N SER A 7 -8.32 -27.90 52.78
CA SER A 7 -7.92 -27.12 51.60
C SER A 7 -9.09 -26.20 51.28
N ASP A 8 -9.00 -24.93 51.67
CA ASP A 8 -9.93 -23.89 51.25
C ASP A 8 -9.95 -23.85 49.72
N LYS A 9 -11.05 -24.34 49.15
CA LYS A 9 -11.30 -24.30 47.72
C LYS A 9 -12.17 -23.08 47.47
N ASP A 10 -11.52 -21.93 47.30
CA ASP A 10 -12.19 -20.72 46.83
C ASP A 10 -12.72 -20.98 45.41
N GLY A 11 -14.04 -21.11 45.30
CA GLY A 11 -14.74 -21.23 44.02
C GLY A 11 -15.06 -19.85 43.46
N PHE A 12 -14.83 -19.65 42.17
CA PHE A 12 -15.28 -18.44 41.47
C PHE A 12 -16.80 -18.31 41.55
N THR A 13 -17.29 -17.11 41.82
CA THR A 13 -18.73 -16.84 41.75
C THR A 13 -19.17 -16.73 40.29
N LEU A 14 -20.42 -17.12 40.02
CA LEU A 14 -21.01 -16.98 38.68
C LEU A 14 -21.03 -15.52 38.20
N ILE A 15 -21.18 -14.57 39.12
CA ILE A 15 -21.20 -13.15 38.79
C ILE A 15 -19.81 -12.62 38.41
N GLU A 16 -18.75 -13.08 39.08
CA GLU A 16 -17.38 -12.72 38.71
C GLU A 16 -17.04 -13.19 37.30
N LEU A 17 -17.40 -14.45 36.96
CA LEU A 17 -17.19 -14.97 35.62
C LEU A 17 -18.01 -14.18 34.56
N LEU A 18 -19.25 -13.81 34.90
CA LEU A 18 -20.15 -13.05 34.01
C LEU A 18 -19.59 -11.64 33.70
N VAL A 19 -19.09 -10.94 34.72
CA VAL A 19 -18.52 -9.59 34.52
C VAL A 19 -17.25 -9.66 33.67
N VAL A 20 -16.41 -10.68 33.85
CA VAL A 20 -15.17 -10.84 33.08
C VAL A 20 -15.45 -11.04 31.58
N ILE A 21 -16.37 -11.94 31.23
CA ILE A 21 -16.72 -12.15 29.81
C ILE A 21 -17.40 -10.92 29.20
N ALA A 22 -18.15 -10.16 29.98
CA ALA A 22 -18.75 -8.91 29.53
C ALA A 22 -17.68 -7.86 29.17
N ILE A 23 -16.65 -7.71 30.02
CA ILE A 23 -15.54 -6.77 29.77
C ILE A 23 -14.69 -7.24 28.57
N ILE A 24 -14.36 -8.52 28.48
CA ILE A 24 -13.61 -9.08 27.33
C ILE A 24 -14.40 -8.86 26.03
N GLY A 25 -15.72 -9.11 26.05
CA GLY A 25 -16.61 -8.85 24.92
C GLY A 25 -16.51 -7.40 24.46
N LEU A 26 -16.64 -6.44 25.39
CA LEU A 26 -16.54 -5.02 25.07
C LEU A 26 -15.19 -4.65 24.46
N LEU A 27 -14.08 -5.05 25.09
CA LEU A 27 -12.73 -4.72 24.62
C LEU A 27 -12.40 -5.38 23.27
N SER A 28 -12.91 -6.60 23.03
CA SER A 28 -12.67 -7.34 21.79
C SER A 28 -13.26 -6.62 20.56
N THR A 29 -14.47 -6.06 20.68
CA THR A 29 -15.13 -5.36 19.57
C THR A 29 -14.37 -4.11 19.14
N LEU A 30 -13.90 -3.29 20.09
CA LEU A 30 -13.08 -2.11 19.81
C LEU A 30 -11.74 -2.49 19.17
N SER A 31 -11.14 -3.59 19.63
CA SER A 31 -9.87 -4.09 19.10
C SER A 31 -9.98 -4.50 17.63
N ILE A 32 -11.09 -5.13 17.22
CA ILE A 32 -11.32 -5.54 15.83
C ILE A 32 -11.42 -4.32 14.89
N LEU A 33 -12.16 -3.28 15.30
CA LEU A 33 -12.29 -2.05 14.50
C LEU A 33 -10.94 -1.33 14.34
N ALA A 34 -10.15 -1.25 15.41
CA ALA A 34 -8.81 -0.67 15.35
C ALA A 34 -7.89 -1.48 14.42
N LEU A 35 -7.93 -2.81 14.50
CA LEU A 35 -7.13 -3.69 13.66
C LEU A 35 -7.49 -3.57 12.17
N ASN A 36 -8.78 -3.47 11.84
CA ASN A 36 -9.22 -3.32 10.45
C ASN A 36 -8.69 -2.01 9.84
N GLN A 37 -8.75 -0.90 10.58
CA GLN A 37 -8.17 0.38 10.15
C GLN A 37 -6.64 0.31 10.03
N ALA A 38 -5.97 -0.35 10.96
CA ALA A 38 -4.51 -0.52 10.92
C ALA A 38 -4.09 -1.33 9.68
N ARG A 39 -4.82 -2.40 9.34
CA ARG A 39 -4.57 -3.20 8.13
C ARG A 39 -4.77 -2.38 6.85
N ALA A 40 -5.81 -1.55 6.77
CA ALA A 40 -6.04 -0.67 5.63
C ALA A 40 -4.86 0.31 5.43
N ARG A 41 -4.44 0.99 6.50
CA ARG A 41 -3.28 1.89 6.45
C ARG A 41 -1.98 1.16 6.08
N ALA A 42 -1.79 -0.05 6.57
CA ALA A 42 -0.61 -0.86 6.22
C ALA A 42 -0.58 -1.22 4.72
N ARG A 43 -1.73 -1.53 4.12
CA ARG A 43 -1.84 -1.75 2.68
C ARG A 43 -1.50 -0.50 1.89
N ASP A 44 -2.01 0.66 2.29
CA ASP A 44 -1.70 1.93 1.63
C ASP A 44 -0.22 2.33 1.76
N ALA A 45 0.37 2.14 2.94
CA ALA A 45 1.81 2.32 3.15
C ALA A 45 2.63 1.40 2.24
N ARG A 46 2.20 0.15 2.09
CA ARG A 46 2.80 -0.80 1.15
C ARG A 46 2.68 -0.31 -0.29
N ARG A 47 1.52 0.22 -0.70
CA ARG A 47 1.33 0.77 -2.05
C ARG A 47 2.30 1.90 -2.38
N ILE A 48 2.48 2.83 -1.45
CA ILE A 48 3.46 3.91 -1.61
C ILE A 48 4.88 3.35 -1.72
N SER A 49 5.24 2.37 -0.89
CA SER A 49 6.55 1.74 -0.93
C SER A 49 6.82 1.02 -2.26
N ASP A 50 5.83 0.27 -2.75
CA ASP A 50 5.91 -0.46 -4.01
C ASP A 50 6.10 0.48 -5.21
N VAL A 51 5.31 1.56 -5.30
CA VAL A 51 5.43 2.54 -6.39
C VAL A 51 6.77 3.30 -6.31
N LYS A 52 7.28 3.60 -5.10
CA LYS A 52 8.63 4.17 -4.94
C LYS A 52 9.73 3.22 -5.38
N GLN A 53 9.60 1.92 -5.12
CA GLN A 53 10.55 0.91 -5.60
C GLN A 53 10.55 0.82 -7.12
N ILE A 54 9.37 0.81 -7.75
CA ILE A 54 9.24 0.84 -9.21
C ILE A 54 9.87 2.11 -9.77
N SER A 55 9.50 3.28 -9.25
CA SER A 55 10.06 4.58 -9.67
C SER A 55 11.58 4.60 -9.61
N LYS A 56 12.18 4.17 -8.48
CA LYS A 56 13.63 4.07 -8.34
C LYS A 56 14.26 3.16 -9.40
N ALA A 57 13.66 1.99 -9.67
CA ALA A 57 14.15 1.09 -10.70
C ALA A 57 14.05 1.69 -12.11
N LEU A 58 12.99 2.46 -12.39
CA LEU A 58 12.82 3.17 -13.65
C LEU A 58 13.87 4.26 -13.85
N GLU A 59 14.22 5.02 -12.80
CA GLU A 59 15.29 6.03 -12.88
C GLU A 59 16.65 5.38 -13.18
N ILE A 60 16.96 4.25 -12.54
CA ILE A 60 18.21 3.53 -12.80
C ILE A 60 18.20 2.95 -14.22
N TYR A 61 17.08 2.37 -14.67
CA TYR A 61 16.90 1.89 -16.04
C TYR A 61 17.11 3.01 -17.08
N TYR A 62 16.59 4.21 -16.79
CA TYR A 62 16.75 5.38 -17.66
C TYR A 62 18.21 5.81 -17.79
N ASN A 63 18.96 5.81 -16.69
CA ASN A 63 20.37 6.17 -16.71
C ASN A 63 21.22 5.23 -17.60
N GLU A 64 20.85 3.96 -17.70
CA GLU A 64 21.57 2.97 -18.52
C GLU A 64 21.09 2.93 -19.98
N SER A 65 19.77 3.04 -20.22
CA SER A 65 19.18 2.85 -21.55
C SER A 65 18.86 4.14 -22.30
N GLY A 66 18.92 5.29 -21.62
CA GLY A 66 18.55 6.61 -22.16
C GLY A 66 17.05 6.80 -22.41
N ASN A 67 16.20 5.85 -22.03
CA ASN A 67 14.74 5.93 -22.14
C ASN A 67 14.05 5.15 -21.02
N TYR A 68 12.75 5.36 -20.79
CA TYR A 68 11.98 4.46 -19.93
C TYR A 68 11.49 3.22 -20.69
N PRO A 69 11.22 2.09 -20.00
CA PRO A 69 10.67 0.89 -20.62
C PRO A 69 9.37 1.18 -21.40
N ALA A 70 9.11 0.46 -22.49
CA ALA A 70 7.85 0.63 -23.22
C ALA A 70 6.63 0.20 -22.39
N SER A 71 6.81 -0.79 -21.51
CA SER A 71 5.82 -1.27 -20.58
C SER A 71 6.50 -1.90 -19.37
N ILE A 72 5.77 -1.98 -18.25
CA ILE A 72 6.11 -2.83 -17.11
C ILE A 72 4.93 -3.77 -16.88
N ILE A 73 5.22 -5.02 -16.54
CA ILE A 73 4.21 -6.06 -16.37
C ILE A 73 4.28 -6.55 -14.93
N PRO A 74 3.15 -6.63 -14.19
CA PRO A 74 3.15 -7.18 -12.84
C PRO A 74 3.76 -8.58 -12.78
N ASN A 75 4.52 -8.86 -11.71
CA ASN A 75 5.25 -10.11 -11.49
C ASN A 75 6.35 -10.43 -12.53
N GLN A 76 6.76 -9.46 -13.35
CA GLN A 76 7.89 -9.61 -14.27
C GLN A 76 9.05 -8.71 -13.84
N SER A 77 10.27 -9.09 -14.24
CA SER A 77 11.45 -8.27 -14.02
C SER A 77 11.51 -7.09 -15.00
N ILE A 78 12.07 -5.97 -14.55
CA ILE A 78 12.51 -4.88 -15.43
C ILE A 78 13.99 -5.11 -15.74
N THR A 79 14.30 -5.38 -17.00
CA THR A 79 15.66 -5.72 -17.46
C THR A 79 16.04 -4.92 -18.69
N TYR A 80 17.32 -4.60 -18.82
CA TYR A 80 17.91 -3.99 -20.02
C TYR A 80 19.33 -4.53 -20.18
N ASP A 81 19.67 -4.95 -21.39
CA ASP A 81 21.02 -5.42 -21.76
C ASP A 81 21.63 -6.45 -20.78
N GLY A 82 20.82 -7.40 -20.31
CA GLY A 82 21.24 -8.44 -19.35
C GLY A 82 21.27 -8.00 -17.88
N TYR A 83 21.08 -6.72 -17.56
CA TYR A 83 20.97 -6.23 -16.19
C TYR A 83 19.52 -6.25 -15.71
N THR A 84 19.32 -6.54 -14.41
CA THR A 84 18.01 -6.51 -13.75
C THR A 84 17.92 -5.32 -12.81
N PHE A 85 16.99 -4.41 -13.09
CA PHE A 85 16.75 -3.19 -12.31
C PHE A 85 15.68 -3.40 -11.24
N LEU A 86 14.73 -4.29 -11.52
CA LEU A 86 13.73 -4.76 -10.58
C LEU A 86 13.43 -6.22 -10.87
N SER A 87 13.57 -7.11 -9.88
CA SER A 87 13.37 -8.55 -10.09
C SER A 87 11.92 -8.94 -10.34
N SER A 88 10.97 -8.19 -9.77
CA SER A 88 9.54 -8.42 -9.96
C SER A 88 8.79 -7.12 -9.68
N VAL A 89 8.01 -6.65 -10.65
CA VAL A 89 7.07 -5.54 -10.45
C VAL A 89 6.00 -5.98 -9.43
N PRO A 90 5.88 -5.30 -8.28
CA PRO A 90 4.93 -5.68 -7.24
C PRO A 90 3.49 -5.51 -7.69
N VAL A 91 2.60 -6.34 -7.14
CA VAL A 91 1.15 -6.23 -7.30
C VAL A 91 0.58 -5.53 -6.06
N PRO A 92 -0.35 -4.57 -6.23
CA PRO A 92 -0.94 -3.89 -5.09
C PRO A 92 -1.67 -4.86 -4.15
N PRO A 93 -1.55 -4.67 -2.82
CA PRO A 93 -2.25 -5.51 -1.86
C PRO A 93 -3.77 -5.35 -1.96
N SER A 94 -4.51 -6.42 -1.69
CA SER A 94 -5.99 -6.43 -1.66
C SER A 94 -6.53 -6.49 -0.22
N PRO A 95 -7.77 -6.03 0.02
CA PRO A 95 -8.61 -5.22 -0.87
C PRO A 95 -8.08 -3.79 -1.00
N ILE A 96 -8.56 -3.06 -2.00
CA ILE A 96 -8.44 -1.61 -2.01
C ILE A 96 -9.46 -1.03 -1.05
N ASP A 97 -8.94 -0.29 -0.09
CA ASP A 97 -9.74 0.53 0.80
C ASP A 97 -9.94 1.88 0.09
N GLY A 98 -11.09 2.54 0.27
CA GLY A 98 -11.41 3.81 -0.38
C GLY A 98 -12.59 3.72 -1.35
N SER A 99 -13.57 4.60 -1.19
CA SER A 99 -14.83 4.62 -1.95
C SER A 99 -14.68 5.20 -3.36
N SER A 100 -13.61 5.94 -3.60
CA SER A 100 -13.30 6.64 -4.86
C SER A 100 -12.30 5.88 -5.74
N CYS A 101 -11.85 4.70 -5.32
CA CYS A 101 -10.97 3.83 -6.09
C CYS A 101 -11.81 2.83 -6.90
N PRO A 102 -11.87 2.91 -8.24
CA PRO A 102 -12.55 1.89 -9.03
C PRO A 102 -11.82 0.56 -8.89
N THR A 103 -12.52 -0.53 -8.59
CA THR A 103 -11.92 -1.88 -8.46
C THR A 103 -11.22 -2.34 -9.75
N THR A 104 -11.62 -1.79 -10.91
CA THR A 104 -11.01 -2.00 -12.22
C THR A 104 -9.71 -1.23 -12.45
N GLN A 105 -9.41 -0.19 -11.65
CA GLN A 105 -8.18 0.62 -11.70
C GLN A 105 -7.28 0.38 -10.48
N ALA A 106 -7.51 -0.74 -9.79
CA ALA A 106 -6.79 -1.14 -8.59
C ALA A 106 -5.34 -1.59 -8.82
N VAL A 107 -4.88 -1.64 -10.08
CA VAL A 107 -3.57 -2.11 -10.49
C VAL A 107 -2.65 -0.91 -10.74
N TYR A 108 -1.36 -1.04 -10.41
CA TYR A 108 -0.37 -0.04 -10.81
C TYR A 108 -0.35 0.08 -12.34
N THR A 109 -0.83 1.22 -12.83
CA THR A 109 -0.95 1.45 -14.27
C THR A 109 0.20 2.34 -14.71
N TYR A 110 1.09 1.77 -15.52
CA TYR A 110 2.26 2.46 -16.04
C TYR A 110 1.98 3.01 -17.43
N THR A 111 2.30 4.29 -17.63
CA THR A 111 2.27 4.95 -18.93
C THR A 111 3.58 5.70 -19.15
N ARG A 112 4.20 5.48 -20.30
CA ARG A 112 5.39 6.21 -20.74
C ARG A 112 4.98 7.41 -21.59
N PHE A 113 5.64 8.55 -21.39
CA PHE A 113 5.50 9.76 -22.20
C PHE A 113 6.85 10.17 -22.80
N GLY A 114 6.81 10.83 -23.95
CA GLY A 114 8.02 11.26 -24.66
C GLY A 114 8.75 10.09 -25.32
N SER A 115 8.49 9.88 -26.61
CA SER A 115 9.20 8.90 -27.44
C SER A 115 10.49 9.44 -28.08
N SER A 116 10.82 10.71 -27.83
CA SER A 116 12.06 11.36 -28.26
C SER A 116 13.02 11.55 -27.09
N ALA A 117 14.32 11.32 -27.34
CA ALA A 117 15.42 11.36 -26.38
C ALA A 117 15.60 12.69 -25.60
N SER A 118 14.79 13.72 -25.91
CA SER A 118 14.92 15.06 -25.34
C SER A 118 14.09 15.30 -24.09
N SER A 119 13.00 14.55 -23.82
CA SER A 119 12.20 14.70 -22.58
C SER A 119 11.37 13.45 -22.24
N PRO A 120 11.99 12.29 -21.98
CA PRO A 120 11.26 11.09 -21.56
C PRO A 120 10.68 11.27 -20.15
N SER A 121 9.46 10.78 -19.94
CA SER A 121 8.77 10.79 -18.65
C SER A 121 7.90 9.55 -18.50
N TYR A 122 7.37 9.29 -17.30
CA TYR A 122 6.38 8.26 -17.05
C TYR A 122 5.41 8.68 -15.96
N THR A 123 4.28 7.98 -15.92
CA THR A 123 3.34 8.03 -14.81
C THR A 123 3.04 6.61 -14.35
N ILE A 124 3.00 6.40 -13.03
CA ILE A 124 2.41 5.22 -12.40
C ILE A 124 1.17 5.67 -11.63
N ASN A 125 -0.01 5.26 -12.08
CA ASN A 125 -1.26 5.50 -11.37
C ASN A 125 -1.50 4.41 -10.33
N PHE A 126 -1.92 4.80 -9.13
CA PHE A 126 -2.26 3.92 -8.03
C PHE A 126 -3.32 4.57 -7.13
N CYS A 127 -4.04 3.80 -6.32
CA CYS A 127 -5.04 4.34 -5.42
C CYS A 127 -4.65 4.16 -3.95
N LEU A 128 -5.04 5.12 -3.11
CA LEU A 128 -4.90 5.04 -1.66
C LEU A 128 -6.27 5.17 -1.00
N GLY A 129 -6.53 4.39 0.06
CA GLY A 129 -7.79 4.39 0.79
C GLY A 129 -7.83 5.32 1.99
N ALA A 130 -6.71 5.44 2.68
CA ALA A 130 -6.52 6.29 3.83
C ALA A 130 -5.38 7.29 3.57
N ASN A 131 -5.42 8.42 4.29
CA ASN A 131 -4.30 9.35 4.32
C ASN A 131 -3.07 8.67 4.91
N ILE A 132 -1.93 8.75 4.21
CA ILE A 132 -0.65 8.20 4.68
C ILE A 132 0.39 9.31 4.66
N ALA A 133 0.91 9.66 5.84
CA ALA A 133 1.82 10.79 6.03
C ALA A 133 1.23 12.08 5.42
N SER A 134 1.94 12.72 4.49
CA SER A 134 1.50 13.94 3.77
C SER A 134 0.70 13.64 2.49
N VAL A 135 0.41 12.37 2.19
CA VAL A 135 -0.28 11.95 0.98
C VAL A 135 -1.76 11.75 1.29
N THR A 136 -2.63 12.52 0.64
CA THR A 136 -4.08 12.40 0.78
C THR A 136 -4.55 11.08 0.18
N GLY A 137 -5.36 10.34 0.93
CA GLY A 137 -5.99 9.09 0.50
C GLY A 137 -7.42 9.29 0.05
N ASN A 138 -8.11 8.18 -0.16
CA ASN A 138 -9.42 8.11 -0.80
C ASN A 138 -9.43 8.84 -2.15
N MET A 139 -8.40 8.61 -2.98
CA MET A 139 -8.30 9.13 -4.35
C MET A 139 -7.22 8.42 -5.15
N MET A 140 -7.29 8.58 -6.47
CA MET A 140 -6.23 8.19 -7.40
C MET A 140 -5.03 9.12 -7.25
N MET A 141 -3.86 8.51 -7.21
CA MET A 141 -2.55 9.13 -7.09
C MET A 141 -1.69 8.73 -8.27
N ASN A 142 -0.70 9.57 -8.55
CA ASN A 142 0.16 9.46 -9.70
C ASN A 142 1.60 9.72 -9.27
N MET A 143 2.49 8.76 -9.59
CA MET A 143 3.93 8.91 -9.42
C MET A 143 4.57 9.23 -10.76
N THR A 144 5.37 10.29 -10.81
CA THR A 144 6.25 10.66 -11.93
C THR A 144 7.69 10.78 -11.41
N PRO A 145 8.69 10.99 -12.28
CA PRO A 145 10.07 11.29 -11.82
C PRO A 145 10.15 12.46 -10.83
N ALA A 146 9.20 13.41 -10.89
CA ALA A 146 9.15 14.55 -9.98
C ALA A 146 8.52 14.24 -8.60
N GLY A 147 7.88 13.08 -8.45
CA GLY A 147 7.29 12.63 -7.18
C GLY A 147 5.83 12.19 -7.29
N ILE A 148 5.15 12.17 -6.14
CA ILE A 148 3.75 11.74 -6.00
C ILE A 148 2.84 12.97 -6.01
N PHE A 149 1.83 12.94 -6.88
CA PHE A 149 0.81 13.97 -7.02
C PHE A 149 -0.59 13.37 -6.82
N THR A 150 -1.58 14.23 -6.61
CA THR A 150 -3.00 13.86 -6.55
C THR A 150 -3.64 14.01 -7.92
N GLY A 151 -4.42 13.01 -8.38
CA GLY A 151 -5.24 13.12 -9.59
C GLY A 151 -5.07 11.98 -10.59
N ASP A 152 -6.07 11.84 -11.47
CA ASP A 152 -6.04 10.92 -12.61
C ASP A 152 -5.31 11.60 -13.77
N VAL A 153 -4.24 11.01 -14.30
CA VAL A 153 -3.44 11.62 -15.39
C VAL A 153 -4.09 11.31 -16.73
N GLY A 154 -5.37 11.66 -16.85
CA GLY A 154 -6.05 11.75 -18.13
C GLY A 154 -5.64 13.04 -18.82
N SER A 155 -4.75 12.94 -19.81
CA SER A 155 -4.45 13.98 -20.81
C SER A 155 -3.67 15.22 -20.31
N GLY A 156 -2.34 15.11 -20.30
CA GLY A 156 -1.45 16.21 -20.71
C GLY A 156 -1.26 17.43 -19.80
N SER A 157 -1.82 17.50 -18.59
CA SER A 157 -1.83 18.75 -17.80
C SER A 157 -0.84 18.83 -16.63
N HIS A 158 -0.03 17.81 -16.38
CA HIS A 158 1.01 17.83 -15.33
C HIS A 158 2.41 17.49 -15.87
N MET A 159 2.78 18.15 -16.98
CA MET A 159 4.16 18.27 -17.43
C MET A 159 4.73 19.58 -16.86
N ALA A 160 4.89 19.66 -15.54
CA ALA A 160 5.74 20.68 -14.93
C ALA A 160 7.14 20.08 -14.78
N SER A 161 8.02 20.48 -15.70
CA SER A 161 9.45 20.22 -15.71
C SER A 161 10.10 20.66 -14.39
N PRO A 162 11.01 19.88 -13.77
CA PRO A 162 12.02 20.48 -12.91
C PRO A 162 13.16 21.01 -13.80
N SER A 163 13.51 22.28 -13.57
CA SER A 163 14.69 22.98 -14.07
C SER A 163 16.00 22.28 -13.71
#